data_AF-A0A7D5Y6V1-F1
#
_entry.id   AF-A0A7D5Y6V1-F1
#
_cell.length_a   1.000
_cell.length_b   1.000
_cell.length_c   1.000
_cell.angle_alpha   90.00
_cell.angle_beta   90.00
_cell.angle_gamma   90.00
#
_symmetry.space_group_name_H-M   'P 1'
#
loop_
_entity.id
_entity.type
_entity.pdbx_description
1 polymer ?
#
loop_
_entity_poly.entity_id
_entity_poly.type
_entity_poly.pdbx_seq_one_letter_code
_entity_poly.pdbx_strand_id
1 'polypeptide(L)'
;VTAAHCWFDGTNQVWRFEVVLGSVLLFSGGTRIYSEDVVMHANWWPSLIRNDIAVIRLPESVSLSDTISPIALPSFLDTFDNFTGQTAVASGYGLTGDNVGLSRDQFLSGVSVPVITNEVCRNSYPLNVVDSNICISGAGGKSTCRGDSGGP
;
A
#
# COMPACT_ATOMS: atom_id res chain seq x y z
N VAL A 1 -5.28 -1.74 6.95
CA VAL A 1 -5.80 -1.90 5.56
C VAL A 1 -4.62 -2.29 4.69
N THR A 2 -4.82 -3.16 3.71
CA THR A 2 -3.78 -3.59 2.75
C THR A 2 -4.44 -3.98 1.42
N ALA A 3 -3.64 -4.43 0.44
CA ALA A 3 -4.15 -5.00 -0.81
C ALA A 3 -4.65 -6.44 -0.62
N ALA A 4 -5.70 -6.83 -1.34
CA ALA A 4 -6.24 -8.18 -1.29
C ALA A 4 -5.24 -9.21 -1.83
N HIS A 5 -4.47 -8.85 -2.86
CA HIS A 5 -3.46 -9.75 -3.43
C HIS A 5 -2.36 -10.13 -2.44
N CYS A 6 -2.13 -9.33 -1.39
CA CYS A 6 -1.17 -9.67 -0.33
C CYS A 6 -1.64 -10.87 0.50
N TRP A 7 -2.95 -11.12 0.56
CA TRP A 7 -3.54 -12.30 1.22
C TRP A 7 -3.74 -13.44 0.24
N PHE A 8 -4.33 -13.16 -0.93
CA PHE A 8 -4.57 -14.13 -1.98
C PHE A 8 -4.36 -13.53 -3.37
N ASP A 9 -3.33 -14.00 -4.09
CA ASP A 9 -2.94 -13.46 -5.40
C ASP A 9 -3.69 -14.10 -6.60
N GLY A 10 -4.66 -14.99 -6.33
CA GLY A 10 -5.33 -15.81 -7.35
C GLY A 10 -4.75 -17.22 -7.49
N THR A 11 -3.57 -17.46 -6.92
CA THR A 11 -2.84 -18.74 -6.96
C THR A 11 -2.42 -19.19 -5.56
N ASN A 12 -1.81 -18.29 -4.79
CA ASN A 12 -1.25 -18.53 -3.47
C ASN A 12 -2.06 -17.82 -2.40
N GLN A 13 -2.24 -18.49 -1.27
CA GLN A 13 -2.95 -18.01 -0.10
C GLN A 13 -1.96 -17.91 1.07
N VAL A 14 -1.87 -16.72 1.67
CA VAL A 14 -1.13 -16.52 2.92
C VAL A 14 -1.87 -17.18 4.08
N TRP A 15 -1.11 -17.76 5.01
CA TRP A 15 -1.66 -18.38 6.22
C TRP A 15 -1.95 -17.36 7.33
N ARG A 16 -1.02 -16.41 7.56
CA ARG A 16 -1.15 -15.33 8.56
C ARG A 16 -0.19 -14.19 8.24
N PHE A 17 -0.52 -12.99 8.69
CA PHE A 17 0.41 -11.85 8.71
C PHE A 17 1.06 -11.70 10.08
N GLU A 18 2.32 -11.29 10.12
CA GLU A 18 2.88 -10.57 11.26
C GLU A 18 2.81 -9.07 10.94
N VAL A 19 1.97 -8.33 11.66
CA VAL A 19 1.84 -6.88 11.53
C VAL A 19 2.84 -6.22 12.48
N VAL A 20 3.65 -5.32 11.94
CA VAL A 20 4.65 -4.55 12.68
C VAL A 20 4.23 -3.09 12.72
N LEU A 21 4.06 -2.53 13.92
CA LEU A 21 3.59 -1.15 14.12
C LEU A 21 4.66 -0.31 14.81
N GLY A 22 4.78 0.96 14.42
CA GLY A 22 5.63 1.94 15.10
C GLY A 22 7.13 1.71 15.02
N SER A 23 7.62 1.13 13.92
CA SER A 23 9.05 1.02 13.65
C SER A 23 9.50 1.98 12.54
N VAL A 24 10.76 2.42 12.58
CA VAL A 24 11.44 3.09 11.45
C VAL A 24 12.45 2.19 10.75
N LEU A 25 12.65 0.97 11.26
CA LEU A 25 13.53 -0.05 10.70
C LEU A 25 12.73 -1.28 10.30
N LEU A 26 13.03 -1.85 9.13
CA LEU A 26 12.31 -3.01 8.59
C LEU A 26 12.45 -4.26 9.48
N PHE A 27 13.67 -4.54 9.93
CA PHE A 27 14.01 -5.82 10.56
C PHE A 27 14.05 -5.79 12.09
N SER A 28 13.88 -4.63 12.73
CA SER A 28 13.99 -4.48 14.18
C SER A 28 13.02 -3.43 14.71
N GLY A 29 12.79 -3.45 16.04
CA GLY A 29 11.85 -2.55 16.69
C GLY A 29 10.38 -2.84 16.37
N GLY A 30 9.53 -1.89 16.78
CA GLY A 30 8.09 -1.94 16.63
C GLY A 30 7.37 -2.95 17.53
N THR A 31 6.04 -2.83 17.56
CA THR A 31 5.14 -3.81 18.17
C THR A 31 4.76 -4.84 17.11
N ARG A 32 5.00 -6.13 17.38
CA ARG A 32 4.76 -7.24 16.46
C ARG A 32 3.58 -8.07 16.92
N ILE A 33 2.57 -8.21 16.06
CA ILE A 33 1.32 -8.89 16.38
C ILE A 33 0.93 -9.76 15.20
N TYR A 34 0.62 -11.03 15.45
CA TYR A 34 0.06 -11.88 14.42
C TYR A 34 -1.41 -11.53 14.17
N SER A 35 -1.82 -11.51 12.90
CA SER A 35 -3.21 -11.31 12.52
C SER A 35 -4.11 -12.42 13.06
N GLU A 36 -5.33 -12.07 13.47
CA GLU A 36 -6.38 -13.02 13.79
C GLU A 36 -7.13 -13.47 12.54
N ASP A 37 -7.50 -12.51 11.69
CA ASP A 37 -8.33 -12.74 10.51
C ASP A 37 -8.01 -11.71 9.41
N VAL A 38 -8.36 -12.05 8.17
CA VAL A 38 -8.19 -11.16 7.01
C VAL A 38 -9.46 -11.19 6.17
N VAL A 39 -10.10 -10.04 6.05
CA VAL A 39 -11.30 -9.88 5.24
C VAL A 39 -10.94 -9.19 3.94
N MET A 40 -11.00 -9.92 2.82
CA MET A 40 -10.86 -9.34 1.49
C MET A 40 -12.18 -8.70 1.04
N HIS A 41 -12.07 -7.73 0.14
CA HIS A 41 -13.24 -7.22 -0.57
C HIS A 41 -13.96 -8.38 -1.29
N ALA A 42 -15.28 -8.49 -1.10
CA ALA A 42 -16.07 -9.62 -1.64
C ALA A 42 -15.99 -9.76 -3.16
N ASN A 43 -15.74 -8.65 -3.87
CA ASN A 43 -15.56 -8.60 -5.32
C ASN A 43 -14.08 -8.53 -5.74
N TRP A 44 -13.13 -8.97 -4.91
CA TRP A 44 -11.72 -9.09 -5.31
C TRP A 44 -11.62 -9.99 -6.54
N TRP A 45 -11.04 -9.47 -7.62
CA TRP A 45 -10.87 -10.19 -8.87
C TRP A 45 -9.40 -10.18 -9.31
N PRO A 46 -8.62 -11.24 -9.01
CA PRO A 46 -7.19 -11.29 -9.25
C PRO A 46 -6.77 -11.06 -10.71
N SER A 47 -7.46 -11.68 -11.67
CA SER A 47 -7.03 -11.64 -13.07
C SER A 47 -7.10 -10.24 -13.70
N LEU A 48 -7.90 -9.34 -13.13
CA LEU A 48 -8.00 -7.94 -13.55
C LEU A 48 -7.53 -6.97 -12.47
N ILE A 49 -7.09 -7.46 -11.31
CA ILE A 49 -6.67 -6.62 -10.17
C ILE A 49 -7.79 -5.62 -9.78
N ARG A 50 -9.03 -6.09 -9.68
CA ARG A 50 -10.20 -5.25 -9.32
C ARG A 50 -10.54 -5.41 -7.86
N ASN A 51 -10.83 -4.29 -7.20
CA ASN A 51 -11.16 -4.24 -5.77
C ASN A 51 -10.05 -4.86 -4.90
N ASP A 52 -8.81 -4.47 -5.19
CA ASP A 52 -7.61 -4.95 -4.52
C ASP A 52 -7.45 -4.33 -3.12
N ILE A 53 -8.34 -4.70 -2.21
CA ILE A 53 -8.36 -4.18 -0.83
C ILE A 53 -8.77 -5.27 0.16
N ALA A 54 -8.08 -5.30 1.29
CA ALA A 54 -8.36 -6.17 2.41
C ALA A 54 -8.14 -5.47 3.76
N VAL A 55 -8.81 -5.99 4.79
CA VAL A 55 -8.68 -5.54 6.17
C VAL A 55 -8.09 -6.68 7.00
N ILE A 56 -6.91 -6.44 7.57
CA ILE A 56 -6.30 -7.33 8.56
C ILE A 56 -6.90 -6.98 9.93
N ARG A 57 -7.44 -7.99 10.61
CA ARG A 57 -7.94 -7.89 11.99
C ARG A 57 -6.88 -8.38 12.95
N LEU A 58 -6.59 -7.56 13.96
CA LEU A 58 -5.69 -7.93 15.05
C LEU A 58 -6.52 -8.61 16.16
N PRO A 59 -5.94 -9.59 16.88
CA PRO A 59 -6.63 -10.29 17.97
C PRO A 59 -6.94 -9.38 19.16
N GLU A 60 -6.23 -8.26 19.27
CA GLU A 60 -6.41 -7.28 20.33
C GLU A 60 -6.14 -5.86 19.82
N SER A 61 -6.68 -4.88 20.54
CA SER A 61 -6.45 -3.46 20.25
C SER A 61 -5.02 -3.07 20.61
N VAL A 62 -4.43 -2.19 19.80
CA VAL A 62 -3.07 -1.67 20.03
C VAL A 62 -3.15 -0.28 20.65
N SER A 63 -2.41 -0.07 21.74
CA SER A 63 -2.31 1.25 22.37
C SER A 63 -1.61 2.25 21.44
N LEU A 64 -2.21 3.43 21.31
CA LEU A 64 -1.60 4.54 20.59
C LEU A 64 -0.40 5.10 21.35
N SER A 65 0.57 5.64 20.61
CA SER A 65 1.80 6.22 21.13
C SER A 65 2.35 7.27 20.16
N ASP A 66 3.47 7.89 20.51
CA ASP A 66 4.18 8.83 19.61
C ASP A 66 4.62 8.18 18.29
N THR A 67 4.70 6.84 18.22
CA THR A 67 5.08 6.10 17.01
C THR A 67 3.94 5.26 16.42
N ILE A 68 2.80 5.16 17.08
CA ILE A 68 1.64 4.39 16.62
C ILE A 68 0.41 5.28 16.64
N SER A 69 -0.05 5.67 15.45
CA SER A 69 -1.24 6.47 15.25
C SER A 69 -1.99 6.02 13.99
N PRO A 70 -3.33 6.02 13.98
CA PRO A 70 -4.10 5.73 12.78
C PRO A 70 -3.97 6.86 11.75
N ILE A 71 -4.12 6.50 10.48
CA ILE A 71 -4.31 7.46 9.39
C ILE A 71 -5.82 7.68 9.15
N ALA A 72 -6.20 8.91 8.82
CA ALA A 72 -7.57 9.21 8.43
C ALA A 72 -7.89 8.56 7.07
N LEU A 73 -9.09 8.00 6.95
CA LEU A 73 -9.63 7.58 5.65
C LEU A 73 -10.29 8.78 4.96
N PRO A 74 -10.31 8.82 3.61
CA PRO A 74 -11.06 9.82 2.86
C PRO A 74 -12.54 9.84 3.29
N SER A 75 -13.13 11.04 3.29
CA SER A 75 -14.54 11.24 3.61
C SER A 75 -15.43 10.82 2.43
N PHE A 76 -16.73 10.75 2.69
CA PHE A 76 -17.70 10.52 1.61
C PHE A 76 -17.64 11.61 0.52
N LEU A 77 -17.31 12.85 0.87
CA LEU A 77 -17.19 13.94 -0.10
C LEU A 77 -16.01 13.74 -1.06
N ASP A 78 -14.97 13.04 -0.60
CA ASP A 78 -13.77 12.75 -1.38
C ASP A 78 -13.96 11.56 -2.34
N THR A 79 -15.10 10.86 -2.26
CA THR A 79 -15.36 9.64 -3.07
C THR A 79 -15.31 9.89 -4.57
N PHE A 80 -15.54 11.13 -5.00
CA PHE A 80 -15.52 11.54 -6.41
C PHE A 80 -14.28 12.36 -6.79
N ASP A 81 -13.35 12.57 -5.84
CA ASP A 81 -12.09 13.25 -6.14
C ASP A 81 -11.10 12.26 -6.77
N ASN A 82 -10.48 12.68 -7.87
CA ASN A 82 -9.41 11.93 -8.53
C ASN A 82 -8.01 12.41 -8.10
N PHE A 83 -7.96 13.42 -7.22
CA PHE A 83 -6.78 14.05 -6.63
C PHE A 83 -5.77 14.57 -7.68
N THR A 84 -6.16 14.71 -8.95
CA THR A 84 -5.25 15.10 -10.03
C THR A 84 -4.59 16.45 -9.74
N GLY A 85 -3.26 16.50 -9.91
CA GLY A 85 -2.47 17.71 -9.65
C GLY A 85 -2.09 17.90 -8.18
N GLN A 86 -2.66 17.12 -7.26
CA GLN A 86 -2.20 17.07 -5.87
C GLN A 86 -0.90 16.26 -5.78
N THR A 87 -0.18 16.41 -4.66
CA THR A 87 1.02 15.63 -4.36
C THR A 87 0.66 14.53 -3.37
N ALA A 88 0.85 13.28 -3.77
CA ALA A 88 0.76 12.12 -2.90
C ALA A 88 2.13 11.80 -2.30
N VAL A 89 2.13 11.11 -1.16
CA VAL A 89 3.33 10.56 -0.54
C VAL A 89 3.15 9.05 -0.44
N ALA A 90 4.03 8.31 -1.09
CA ALA A 90 4.14 6.87 -0.86
C ALA A 90 5.24 6.62 0.17
N SER A 91 5.03 5.69 1.10
CA SER A 91 5.99 5.37 2.15
C SER A 91 6.15 3.87 2.38
N GLY A 92 7.37 3.43 2.71
CA GLY A 92 7.66 2.02 2.89
C GLY A 92 9.14 1.71 3.11
N TYR A 93 9.48 0.42 3.21
CA TYR A 93 10.82 -0.12 3.43
C TYR A 93 11.40 -0.83 2.21
N GLY A 94 10.73 -0.74 1.07
CA GLY A 94 11.11 -1.40 -0.17
C GLY A 94 12.42 -0.88 -0.74
N LEU A 95 12.76 -1.39 -1.91
CA LEU A 95 13.96 -0.98 -2.62
C LEU A 95 13.92 0.53 -2.89
N THR A 96 15.06 1.20 -2.82
CA THR A 96 15.16 2.64 -3.12
C THR A 96 15.64 2.92 -4.54
N GLY A 97 15.80 1.87 -5.37
CA GLY A 97 16.15 1.95 -6.78
C GLY A 97 16.27 0.58 -7.44
N ASP A 98 16.36 0.56 -8.78
CA ASP A 98 16.23 -0.65 -9.60
C ASP A 98 17.35 -1.69 -9.40
N ASN A 99 18.53 -1.26 -8.96
CA ASN A 99 19.71 -2.12 -8.78
C ASN A 99 20.26 -2.07 -7.34
N VAL A 100 19.39 -1.76 -6.37
CA VAL A 100 19.72 -1.70 -4.95
C VAL A 100 19.07 -2.87 -4.24
N GLY A 101 19.78 -3.54 -3.34
CA GLY A 101 19.24 -4.59 -2.48
C GLY A 101 18.79 -4.04 -1.12
N LEU A 102 18.00 -4.80 -0.38
CA LEU A 102 17.68 -4.49 1.01
C LEU A 102 18.95 -4.55 1.86
N SER A 103 19.11 -3.57 2.74
CA SER A 103 20.20 -3.54 3.72
C SER A 103 19.73 -4.06 5.08
N ARG A 104 20.66 -4.46 5.96
CA ARG A 104 20.31 -4.85 7.34
C ARG A 104 19.68 -3.70 8.13
N ASP A 105 20.08 -2.48 7.81
CA ASP A 105 19.59 -1.24 8.43
C ASP A 105 18.54 -0.56 7.53
N GLN A 106 17.74 -1.34 6.80
CA GLN A 106 16.70 -0.81 5.92
C GLN A 106 15.73 0.04 6.72
N PHE A 107 15.70 1.33 6.42
CA PHE A 107 14.90 2.32 7.11
C PHE A 107 13.68 2.74 6.28
N LEU A 108 12.66 3.24 6.98
CA LEU A 108 11.44 3.77 6.36
C LEU A 108 11.81 4.93 5.42
N SER A 109 11.45 4.79 4.15
CA SER A 109 11.62 5.81 3.12
C SER A 109 10.26 6.34 2.66
N GLY A 110 10.28 7.53 2.08
CA GLY A 110 9.09 8.12 1.46
C GLY A 110 9.45 8.91 0.21
N VAL A 111 8.50 8.98 -0.72
CA VAL A 111 8.64 9.75 -1.96
C VAL A 111 7.38 10.56 -2.23
N SER A 112 7.56 11.85 -2.51
CA SER A 112 6.48 12.72 -2.96
C SER A 112 6.36 12.67 -4.48
N VAL A 113 5.16 12.35 -4.96
CA VAL A 113 4.86 12.15 -6.38
C VAL A 113 3.57 12.89 -6.75
N PRO A 114 3.49 13.55 -7.91
CA PRO A 114 2.27 14.20 -8.34
C PRO A 114 1.25 13.16 -8.83
N VAL A 115 -0.01 13.36 -8.46
CA VAL A 115 -1.14 12.58 -8.97
C VAL A 115 -1.46 13.05 -10.39
N ILE A 116 -1.65 12.09 -11.29
CA ILE A 116 -1.97 12.29 -12.71
C ILE A 116 -3.32 11.66 -13.05
N THR A 117 -3.89 12.05 -14.17
CA THR A 117 -5.17 11.49 -14.62
C THR A 117 -5.05 10.00 -14.93
N ASN A 118 -6.14 9.27 -14.73
CA ASN A 118 -6.25 7.87 -15.16
C ASN A 118 -6.05 7.71 -16.67
N GLU A 119 -6.44 8.70 -17.48
CA GLU A 119 -6.21 8.69 -18.93
C GLU A 119 -4.72 8.57 -19.26
N VAL A 120 -3.86 9.32 -18.58
CA VAL A 120 -2.41 9.22 -18.79
C VAL A 120 -1.90 7.82 -18.44
N CYS A 121 -2.35 7.25 -17.32
CA CYS A 121 -1.99 5.88 -16.93
C CYS A 121 -2.49 4.81 -17.91
N ARG A 122 -3.67 4.99 -18.51
CA ARG A 122 -4.24 4.02 -19.46
C ARG A 122 -3.37 3.86 -20.71
N ASN A 123 -2.53 4.85 -21.05
CA ASN A 123 -1.54 4.70 -22.12
C ASN A 123 -0.53 3.58 -21.83
N SER A 124 -0.21 3.33 -20.55
CA SER A 124 0.67 2.24 -20.13
C SER A 124 -0.09 0.98 -19.70
N TYR A 125 -1.28 1.15 -19.14
CA TYR A 125 -2.08 0.07 -18.53
C TYR A 125 -3.54 0.08 -19.03
N PRO A 126 -3.78 -0.13 -20.33
CA PRO A 126 -5.08 0.12 -20.96
C PRO A 126 -6.21 -0.78 -20.46
N LEU A 127 -5.88 -1.99 -19.98
CA LEU A 127 -6.86 -2.97 -19.51
C LEU A 127 -7.04 -2.96 -17.99
N ASN A 128 -6.08 -2.42 -17.25
CA ASN A 128 -6.03 -2.54 -15.79
C ASN A 128 -6.58 -1.29 -15.09
N VAL A 129 -6.44 -0.09 -15.65
CA VAL A 129 -6.84 1.15 -14.98
C VAL A 129 -8.34 1.39 -15.14
N VAL A 130 -9.04 1.50 -14.02
CA VAL A 130 -10.46 1.88 -13.91
C VAL A 130 -10.60 3.14 -13.06
N ASP A 131 -11.78 3.76 -13.08
CA ASP A 131 -12.01 5.06 -12.41
C ASP A 131 -11.78 5.03 -10.89
N SER A 132 -11.81 3.86 -10.26
CA SER A 132 -11.48 3.70 -8.83
C SER A 132 -9.97 3.65 -8.54
N ASN A 133 -9.11 3.85 -9.54
CA ASN A 133 -7.67 3.92 -9.36
C ASN A 133 -7.21 5.38 -9.20
N ILE A 134 -6.22 5.59 -8.34
CA ILE A 134 -5.42 6.83 -8.30
C ILE A 134 -4.10 6.56 -9.00
N CYS A 135 -3.66 7.51 -9.81
CA CYS A 135 -2.48 7.38 -10.64
C CYS A 135 -1.43 8.40 -10.24
N ILE A 136 -0.16 7.98 -10.17
CA ILE A 136 0.97 8.84 -9.84
C ILE A 136 1.94 8.91 -11.01
N SER A 137 2.64 10.04 -11.13
CA SER A 137 3.69 10.20 -12.15
C SER A 137 5.00 9.56 -11.72
N GLY A 138 5.59 8.75 -12.62
CA GLY A 138 6.96 8.25 -12.52
C GLY A 138 8.04 9.24 -13.00
N ALA A 139 7.67 10.47 -13.36
CA ALA A 139 8.58 11.43 -13.97
C ALA A 139 9.76 11.77 -13.05
N GLY A 140 10.95 11.92 -13.64
CA GLY A 140 12.19 12.16 -12.89
C GLY A 140 12.69 10.96 -12.09
N GLY A 141 12.21 9.74 -12.40
CA GLY A 141 12.65 8.50 -11.74
C GLY A 141 12.11 8.35 -10.31
N LYS A 142 11.04 9.07 -9.95
CA LYS A 142 10.39 8.99 -8.63
C LYS A 142 9.14 8.16 -8.73
N SER A 143 9.08 7.05 -7.99
CA SER A 143 7.91 6.15 -7.95
C SER A 143 7.99 5.26 -6.72
N THR A 144 6.93 4.50 -6.45
CA THR A 144 7.02 3.30 -5.63
C THR A 144 7.94 2.27 -6.28
N CYS A 145 8.75 1.60 -5.47
CA CYS A 145 9.60 0.49 -5.89
C CYS A 145 9.08 -0.83 -5.29
N ARG A 146 9.74 -1.94 -5.60
CA ARG A 146 9.37 -3.26 -5.07
C ARG A 146 9.63 -3.34 -3.58
N GLY A 147 8.76 -3.99 -2.82
CA GLY A 147 9.04 -4.37 -1.42
C GLY A 147 7.85 -4.21 -0.46
N ASP A 148 7.03 -3.18 -0.64
CA ASP A 148 5.87 -2.92 0.25
C ASP A 148 4.55 -2.91 -0.54
N SER A 149 4.24 -4.04 -1.17
CA SER A 149 2.96 -4.14 -1.88
C SER A 149 1.78 -4.00 -0.91
N GLY A 150 0.78 -3.21 -1.29
CA GLY A 150 -0.38 -2.91 -0.44
C GLY A 150 -0.12 -1.89 0.67
N GLY A 151 1.02 -1.19 0.65
CA GLY A 151 1.31 -0.04 1.50
C GLY A 151 0.60 1.26 1.04
N PRO A 152 0.67 2.33 1.85
CA PRO A 152 0.07 3.62 1.56
C PRO A 152 0.92 4.53 0.66
#